data_AF-A0A2H5UY79-F1
#
_entry.id   AF-A0A2H5UY79-F1
#
_cell.length_a   1.000
_cell.length_b   1.000
_cell.length_c   1.000
_cell.angle_alpha   90.00
_cell.angle_beta   90.00
_cell.angle_gamma   90.00
#
_symmetry.space_group_name_H-M   'P 1'
#
loop_
_entity.id
_entity.type
_entity.pdbx_description
1 polymer ?
#
loop_
_entity_poly.entity_id
_entity_poly.type
_entity_poly.pdbx_seq_one_letter_code
_entity_poly.pdbx_strand_id
1 'polypeptide(L)'
;MEVYLKIDEEGRVVKASFRGHGCAISQASASMLIESIQNRHVSDLVKLGRQDIFNMLGVEVGPVRVKCALLSLKAVKTAAYSYLGEKMDAEEFKE
;
A
#
# COMPACT_ATOMS: atom_id res chain seq x y z
N MET A 1 7.12 -9.79 0.36
CA MET A 1 6.88 -8.61 1.21
C MET A 1 5.45 -8.67 1.65
N GLU A 2 5.24 -8.53 2.94
CA GLU A 2 3.96 -8.54 3.61
C GLU A 2 3.74 -7.14 4.17
N VAL A 3 2.50 -6.64 4.04
CA VAL A 3 2.09 -5.32 4.56
C VAL A 3 0.99 -5.57 5.57
N TYR A 4 1.10 -4.91 6.72
CA TYR A 4 0.12 -4.97 7.79
C TYR A 4 -0.48 -3.57 7.99
N LEU A 5 -1.80 -3.48 7.92
CA LEU A 5 -2.54 -2.25 8.13
C LEU A 5 -3.48 -2.45 9.31
N LYS A 6 -3.48 -1.51 10.26
CA LYS A 6 -4.53 -1.37 11.26
C LYS A 6 -5.45 -0.25 10.79
N ILE A 7 -6.73 -0.58 10.61
CA ILE A 7 -7.75 0.32 10.09
C ILE A 7 -8.80 0.52 11.19
N ASP A 8 -9.26 1.76 11.37
CA ASP A 8 -10.33 2.08 12.31
C ASP A 8 -11.73 1.89 11.70
N GLU A 9 -12.78 2.18 12.48
CA GLU A 9 -14.17 1.99 12.06
C GLU A 9 -14.58 2.92 10.90
N GLU A 10 -13.92 4.07 10.79
CA GLU A 10 -14.11 5.06 9.73
C GLU A 10 -13.28 4.77 8.47
N GLY A 11 -12.53 3.66 8.43
CA GLY A 11 -11.74 3.26 7.26
C GLY A 11 -10.41 3.98 7.11
N ARG A 12 -9.86 4.59 8.18
CA ARG A 12 -8.54 5.24 8.17
C ARG A 12 -7.45 4.31 8.66
N VAL A 13 -6.28 4.40 8.04
CA VAL A 13 -5.09 3.64 8.40
C VAL A 13 -4.41 4.27 9.62
N VAL A 14 -4.72 3.78 10.83
CA VAL A 14 -4.11 4.30 12.08
C VAL A 14 -2.68 3.82 12.29
N LYS A 15 -2.32 2.65 11.72
CA LYS A 15 -0.96 2.13 11.75
C LYS A 15 -0.68 1.30 10.50
N ALA A 16 0.51 1.48 9.95
CA ALA A 16 1.00 0.69 8.83
C ALA A 16 2.41 0.17 9.12
N SER A 17 2.70 -1.05 8.72
CA SER A 17 4.04 -1.63 8.79
C SER A 17 4.23 -2.64 7.66
N PHE A 18 5.49 -3.01 7.41
CA PHE A 18 5.82 -4.03 6.41
C PHE A 18 6.90 -4.96 6.93
N ARG A 19 6.93 -6.16 6.38
CA ARG A 19 7.99 -7.16 6.61
C ARG A 19 8.39 -7.81 5.30
N GLY A 20 9.67 -8.11 5.16
CA GLY A 20 10.18 -8.91 4.05
C GLY A 20 11.59 -8.53 3.66
N HIS A 21 12.21 -9.39 2.87
CA HIS A 21 13.54 -9.16 2.31
C HIS A 21 13.45 -8.77 0.84
N GLY A 22 14.39 -7.96 0.37
CA GLY A 22 14.44 -7.46 -1.00
C GLY A 22 15.60 -6.52 -1.22
N CYS A 23 15.78 -6.08 -2.47
CA CYS A 23 16.81 -5.10 -2.81
C CYS A 23 16.58 -3.74 -2.15
N ALA A 24 17.61 -2.89 -2.13
CA ALA A 24 17.54 -1.54 -1.55
C ALA A 24 16.35 -0.72 -2.06
N ILE A 25 16.05 -0.77 -3.36
CA ILE A 25 14.91 -0.03 -3.95
C ILE A 25 13.57 -0.50 -3.38
N SER A 26 13.36 -1.81 -3.25
CA SER A 26 12.12 -2.34 -2.69
C SER A 26 11.95 -2.05 -1.20
N GLN A 27 13.06 -1.95 -0.46
CA GLN A 27 13.02 -1.57 0.96
C GLN A 27 12.73 -0.08 1.11
N ALA A 28 13.40 0.77 0.32
CA ALA A 28 13.18 2.21 0.31
C ALA A 28 11.74 2.56 -0.12
N SER A 29 11.25 1.97 -1.22
CA SER A 29 9.88 2.23 -1.68
C SER A 29 8.82 1.70 -0.71
N ALA A 30 9.11 0.63 0.04
CA ALA A 30 8.22 0.17 1.10
C ALA A 30 8.19 1.14 2.29
N SER A 31 9.36 1.57 2.78
CA SER A 31 9.46 2.51 3.91
C SER A 31 8.70 3.80 3.63
N MET A 32 9.00 4.44 2.49
CA MET A 32 8.36 5.71 2.09
C MET A 32 6.86 5.55 1.88
N LEU A 33 6.43 4.46 1.25
CA LEU A 33 5.02 4.21 1.01
C LEU A 33 4.26 4.01 2.33
N ILE A 34 4.79 3.22 3.26
CA ILE A 34 4.16 2.95 4.56
C ILE A 34 3.98 4.24 5.37
N GLU A 35 4.98 5.12 5.39
CA GLU A 35 4.86 6.43 6.03
C GLU A 35 3.79 7.29 5.34
N SER A 36 3.76 7.29 4.00
CA SER A 36 2.83 8.13 3.22
C SER A 36 1.35 7.72 3.35
N ILE A 37 1.06 6.47 3.69
CA ILE A 37 -0.32 5.96 3.79
C ILE A 37 -0.89 6.05 5.20
N GLN A 38 -0.05 6.34 6.20
CA GLN A 38 -0.53 6.48 7.57
C GLN A 38 -1.47 7.69 7.69
N ASN A 39 -2.55 7.53 8.45
CA ASN A 39 -3.66 8.48 8.59
C ASN A 39 -4.47 8.77 7.31
N ARG A 40 -4.25 8.03 6.22
CA ARG A 40 -5.06 8.13 5.00
C ARG A 40 -6.21 7.14 5.03
N HIS A 41 -7.27 7.45 4.28
CA HIS A 41 -8.41 6.55 4.14
C HIS A 41 -8.08 5.42 3.16
N VAL A 42 -8.56 4.20 3.42
CA VAL A 42 -8.24 3.00 2.60
C VAL A 42 -8.66 3.17 1.14
N SER A 43 -9.74 3.91 0.88
CA SER A 43 -10.17 4.22 -0.50
C SER A 43 -9.20 5.11 -1.29
N ASP A 44 -8.24 5.78 -0.62
CA ASP A 44 -7.18 6.53 -1.31
C ASP A 44 -5.98 5.65 -1.65
N LEU A 45 -5.74 4.57 -0.88
CA LEU A 45 -4.65 3.63 -1.14
C LEU A 45 -4.82 2.93 -2.50
N VAL A 46 -6.06 2.63 -2.89
CA VAL A 46 -6.35 2.00 -4.21
C VAL A 46 -6.06 2.92 -5.38
N LYS A 47 -6.07 4.25 -5.17
CA LYS A 47 -5.79 5.26 -6.20
C LYS A 47 -4.30 5.46 -6.45
N LEU A 48 -3.44 5.03 -5.52
CA LEU A 48 -1.99 5.17 -5.66
C LEU A 48 -1.49 4.46 -6.93
N GLY A 49 -0.60 5.12 -7.65
CA GLY A 49 -0.11 4.70 -8.94
C GLY A 49 1.40 4.49 -8.96
N ARG A 50 1.87 4.07 -10.13
CA ARG A 50 3.31 3.95 -10.41
C ARG A 50 4.05 5.26 -10.16
N GLN A 51 3.45 6.38 -10.58
CA GLN A 51 4.10 7.68 -10.51
C GLN A 51 4.30 8.16 -9.07
N ASP A 52 3.37 7.85 -8.16
CA ASP A 52 3.53 8.19 -6.74
C ASP A 52 4.78 7.55 -6.15
N ILE A 53 5.05 6.27 -6.48
CA ILE A 53 6.25 5.56 -6.03
C ILE A 53 7.52 6.19 -6.61
N PHE A 54 7.50 6.58 -7.89
CA PHE A 54 8.66 7.20 -8.52
C PHE A 54 8.93 8.60 -7.95
N ASN A 55 7.88 9.38 -7.68
CA ASN A 55 7.98 10.68 -7.03
C ASN A 55 8.55 10.54 -5.61
N MET A 56 8.12 9.54 -4.83
CA MET A 56 8.67 9.26 -3.50
C MET A 56 10.16 8.92 -3.55
N LEU A 57 10.58 8.10 -4.51
CA LEU A 57 11.98 7.72 -4.68
C LEU A 57 12.86 8.87 -5.20
N GLY A 58 12.27 9.90 -5.81
CA GLY A 58 12.98 11.07 -6.32
C GLY A 58 13.93 10.78 -7.49
N VAL A 59 13.83 9.59 -8.10
CA VAL A 59 14.70 9.13 -9.18
C VAL A 59 13.91 8.40 -10.25
N GLU A 60 14.40 8.46 -11.49
CA GLU A 60 13.89 7.61 -12.55
C GLU A 60 14.37 6.17 -12.35
N VAL A 61 13.41 5.26 -12.20
CA VAL A 61 13.69 3.83 -12.03
C VAL A 61 13.75 3.17 -13.39
N GLY A 62 14.95 2.72 -13.79
CA GLY A 62 15.14 1.99 -15.04
C GLY A 62 14.29 0.71 -15.15
N PRO A 63 13.99 0.23 -16.37
CA PRO A 63 12.99 -0.82 -16.64
C PRO A 63 13.26 -2.13 -15.90
N VAL A 64 14.53 -2.48 -15.67
CA VAL A 64 14.94 -3.68 -14.93
C VAL A 64 14.53 -3.63 -13.45
N ARG A 65 14.43 -2.43 -12.86
CA ARG A 65 14.16 -2.21 -11.44
C ARG A 65 12.71 -1.79 -11.13
N VAL A 66 11.88 -1.53 -12.15
CA VAL A 66 10.49 -1.09 -11.97
C VAL A 66 9.69 -2.07 -11.10
N LYS A 67 9.83 -3.38 -11.32
CA LYS A 67 9.14 -4.39 -10.49
C LYS A 67 9.54 -4.33 -9.02
N CYS A 68 10.81 -4.01 -8.73
CA CYS A 68 11.29 -3.84 -7.35
C CYS A 68 10.66 -2.60 -6.70
N ALA A 69 10.62 -1.47 -7.42
CA ALA A 69 10.00 -0.25 -6.92
C ALA A 69 8.51 -0.43 -6.63
N LEU A 70 7.78 -1.09 -7.53
CA LEU A 70 6.32 -1.25 -7.45
C LEU A 70 5.84 -2.41 -6.57
N LEU A 71 6.75 -3.20 -5.99
CA LEU A 71 6.37 -4.34 -5.17
C LEU A 71 5.56 -3.92 -3.94
N SER A 72 5.93 -2.81 -3.30
CA SER A 72 5.26 -2.28 -2.10
C SER A 72 3.86 -1.78 -2.43
N LEU A 73 3.72 -1.07 -3.55
CA LEU A 73 2.43 -0.62 -4.07
C LEU A 73 1.49 -1.80 -4.32
N LYS A 74 1.97 -2.87 -4.94
CA LYS A 74 1.16 -4.07 -5.15
C LYS A 74 0.67 -4.65 -3.83
N ALA A 75 1.56 -4.81 -2.84
CA ALA A 75 1.21 -5.36 -1.54
C ALA A 75 0.18 -4.49 -0.77
N VAL A 76 0.37 -3.17 -0.75
CA VAL A 76 -0.57 -2.22 -0.14
C VAL A 76 -1.94 -2.29 -0.81
N LYS A 77 -1.99 -2.33 -2.14
CA LYS A 77 -3.25 -2.45 -2.87
C LYS A 77 -3.97 -3.76 -2.57
N THR A 78 -3.25 -4.88 -2.55
CA THR A 78 -3.85 -6.17 -2.19
C THR A 78 -4.46 -6.13 -0.79
N ALA A 79 -3.76 -5.54 0.19
CA ALA A 79 -4.31 -5.37 1.55
C ALA A 79 -5.56 -4.46 1.57
N ALA A 80 -5.53 -3.34 0.85
CA ALA A 80 -6.65 -2.42 0.76
C ALA A 80 -7.89 -3.07 0.10
N TYR A 81 -7.70 -3.81 -0.98
CA TYR A 81 -8.79 -4.53 -1.65
C TYR A 81 -9.37 -5.64 -0.77
N SER A 82 -8.54 -6.35 0.00
CA SER A 82 -9.04 -7.37 0.94
C SER A 82 -10.00 -6.76 1.95
N TYR A 83 -9.61 -5.64 2.58
CA TYR A 83 -10.46 -4.94 3.54
C TYR A 83 -11.77 -4.43 2.91
N LEU A 84 -11.70 -3.85 1.70
CA LEU A 84 -12.88 -3.34 1.01
C LEU A 84 -13.83 -4.46 0.57
N GLY A 85 -13.29 -5.62 0.16
CA GLY A 85 -14.10 -6.80 -0.15
C GLY A 85 -14.84 -7.33 1.08
N GLU A 86 -14.15 -7.49 2.20
CA GLU A 86 -14.77 -7.93 3.46
C GLU A 86 -15.86 -6.97 3.96
N LYS A 87 -15.71 -5.66 3.73
CA LYS A 87 -16.73 -4.65 4.02
C LYS A 87 -17.97 -4.79 3.13
N MET A 88 -17.79 -5.01 1.82
CA MET A 88 -18.91 -5.22 0.89
C MET A 88 -19.73 -6.45 1.28
N ASP A 89 -19.08 -7.58 1.59
CA ASP A 89 -19.78 -8.77 2.08
C ASP A 89 -20.54 -8.48 3.38
N ALA A 90 -19.91 -7.81 4.35
CA ALA A 90 -20.55 -7.48 5.64
C ALA A 90 -21.72 -6.49 5.54
N GLU A 91 -21.74 -5.64 4.51
CA GLU A 91 -22.83 -4.71 4.21
C GLU A 91 -23.98 -5.43 3.47
N GLU A 92 -23.70 -6.38 2.57
CA GLU A 92 -24.71 -7.23 1.91
C GLU A 92 -25.46 -8.16 2.89
N PHE A 93 -24.84 -8.57 4.00
CA PHE A 93 -25.50 -9.37 5.06
C PHE A 93 -26.31 -8.53 6.07
N LYS A 94 -26.35 -7.20 5.93
CA LYS A 94 -27.11 -6.28 6.80
C LYS A 94 -28.41 -5.75 6.20
N GLU A 95 -28.66 -5.99 4.91
CA GLU A 95 -29.94 -5.78 4.22
C GLU A 95 -30.81 -7.05 4.23
#